data_AF-A0A7C6Z696-F1
#
_entry.id   AF-A0A7C6Z696-F1
#
_cell.length_a   1.000
_cell.length_b   1.000
_cell.length_c   1.000
_cell.angle_alpha   90.00
_cell.angle_beta   90.00
_cell.angle_gamma   90.00
#
_symmetry.space_group_name_H-M   'P 1'
#
loop_
_entity.id
_entity.type
_entity.pdbx_description
1 polymer ?
#
loop_
_entity_poly.entity_id
_entity_poly.type
_entity_poly.pdbx_seq_one_letter_code
_entity_poly.pdbx_strand_id
1 'polypeptide(L)'
;MADSNRTPEQIASEINFIKEQSGKMLLRNAIEIGQRLTEAKEVVPHGEWLKWLTESVSYSRSTASRLMKIFREYGPELSSVDGEEGSNGAPVQHLNYTQGLILFGIPIEEREQFIEDNDVGNMSKRELQQIINGLQESENQVKQKEEKAEEAEDKVMTSSVELIPVERKVIKPKIVPIAPPAENANADSQRYDAQYAMHRDNMLKAYEELLKTLVALNRVDLVKKEANREEALKITTNMAETLKKYPPEIKTNLHIKKIEESY
;
A
#
# COMPACT_ATOMS: atom_id res chain seq x y z
N MET A 1 39.64 -22.49 41.11
CA MET A 1 39.92 -21.05 41.06
C MET A 1 39.78 -20.61 39.62
N ALA A 2 38.86 -19.69 39.36
CA ALA A 2 38.91 -18.67 38.31
C ALA A 2 37.80 -17.68 38.67
N ASP A 3 38.18 -16.41 38.82
CA ASP A 3 37.35 -15.31 39.29
C ASP A 3 36.00 -15.21 38.62
N SER A 4 35.01 -14.69 39.35
CA SER A 4 33.99 -13.87 38.69
C SER A 4 33.35 -12.90 39.69
N ASN A 5 34.06 -11.80 39.94
CA ASN A 5 33.44 -10.49 40.20
C ASN A 5 32.64 -10.04 38.96
N ARG A 6 31.76 -10.90 38.45
CA ARG A 6 30.96 -10.62 37.27
C ARG A 6 29.72 -9.88 37.72
N THR A 7 29.52 -8.71 37.12
CA THR A 7 28.36 -7.91 37.43
C THR A 7 27.12 -8.47 36.72
N PRO A 8 25.91 -8.28 37.27
CA PRO A 8 24.67 -8.64 36.58
C PRO A 8 24.59 -8.10 35.14
N GLU A 9 25.15 -6.92 34.88
CA GLU A 9 25.19 -6.27 33.57
C GLU A 9 26.06 -7.05 32.57
N GLN A 10 27.21 -7.58 33.01
CA GLN A 10 28.07 -8.44 32.18
C GLN A 10 27.39 -9.77 31.83
N ILE A 11 26.63 -10.34 32.76
CA ILE A 11 25.84 -11.56 32.50
C ILE A 11 24.72 -11.25 31.52
N ALA A 12 24.03 -10.11 31.68
CA ALA A 12 22.96 -9.71 30.78
C ALA A 12 23.46 -9.45 29.34
N SER A 13 24.63 -8.82 29.17
CA SER A 13 25.20 -8.59 27.84
C SER A 13 25.56 -9.90 27.13
N GLU A 14 26.13 -10.87 27.85
CA GLU A 14 26.42 -12.20 27.31
C GLU A 14 25.15 -12.96 26.91
N ILE A 15 24.11 -12.94 27.74
CA ILE A 15 22.81 -13.55 27.42
C ILE A 15 22.23 -12.94 26.14
N ASN A 16 22.27 -11.61 26.03
CA ASN A 16 21.75 -10.91 24.85
C ASN A 16 22.57 -11.23 23.60
N PHE A 17 23.90 -11.30 23.72
CA PHE A 17 24.78 -11.70 22.62
C PHE A 17 24.46 -13.11 22.14
N ILE A 18 24.34 -14.10 23.04
CA ILE A 18 23.99 -15.49 22.69
C ILE A 18 22.62 -15.55 22.01
N LYS A 19 21.64 -14.80 22.53
CA LYS A 19 20.29 -14.72 21.97
C LYS A 19 20.30 -14.17 20.54
N GLU A 20 21.04 -13.10 20.30
CA GLU A 20 21.18 -12.49 18.97
C GLU A 20 21.82 -13.46 17.97
N GLN A 21 22.97 -14.06 18.33
CA GLN A 21 23.67 -15.02 17.48
C GLN A 21 22.81 -16.25 17.16
N SER A 22 22.11 -16.79 18.16
CA SER A 22 21.18 -17.91 17.98
C SER A 22 20.04 -17.55 17.03
N GLY A 23 19.53 -16.33 17.13
CA GLY A 23 18.47 -15.80 16.26
C GLY A 23 18.90 -15.68 14.80
N LYS A 24 20.12 -15.18 14.55
CA LYS A 24 20.73 -15.10 13.21
C LYS A 24 20.99 -16.48 12.62
N MET A 25 21.54 -17.39 13.42
CA MET A 25 21.76 -18.78 13.02
C MET A 25 20.44 -19.47 12.64
N LEU A 26 19.38 -19.26 13.41
CA LEU A 26 18.07 -19.83 13.12
C LEU A 26 17.50 -19.31 11.80
N LEU A 27 17.67 -18.02 11.48
CA LEU A 27 17.24 -17.47 10.19
C LEU A 27 17.98 -18.11 9.01
N ARG A 28 19.31 -18.22 9.11
CA ARG A 28 20.13 -18.89 8.08
C ARG A 28 19.70 -20.34 7.87
N ASN A 29 19.50 -21.09 8.96
CA ASN A 29 19.02 -22.47 8.88
C ASN A 29 17.64 -22.56 8.24
N ALA A 30 16.73 -21.62 8.54
CA ALA A 30 15.41 -21.59 7.95
C ALA A 30 15.45 -21.34 6.42
N ILE A 31 16.39 -20.52 5.95
CA ILE A 31 16.62 -20.24 4.53
C ILE A 31 17.12 -21.50 3.82
N GLU A 32 18.13 -22.17 4.37
CA GLU A 32 18.67 -23.42 3.81
C GLU A 32 17.58 -24.50 3.74
N ILE A 33 16.80 -24.68 4.82
CA ILE A 33 15.68 -25.63 4.82
C ILE A 33 14.64 -25.25 3.76
N GLY A 34 14.32 -23.96 3.64
CA GLY A 34 13.40 -23.45 2.63
C GLY A 34 13.86 -23.73 1.20
N GLN A 35 15.16 -23.63 0.95
CA GLN A 35 15.78 -23.99 -0.32
C GLN A 35 15.58 -25.49 -0.62
N ARG A 36 15.97 -26.37 0.31
CA ARG A 36 15.82 -27.83 0.14
C ARG A 36 14.37 -28.26 0.00
N LEU A 37 13.44 -27.59 0.70
CA LEU A 37 12.01 -27.83 0.53
C LEU A 37 11.51 -27.40 -0.85
N THR A 38 12.10 -26.35 -1.44
CA THR A 38 11.78 -25.91 -2.79
C THR A 38 12.27 -26.92 -3.82
N GLU A 39 13.52 -27.38 -3.70
CA GLU A 39 14.08 -28.47 -4.52
C GLU A 39 13.28 -29.76 -4.38
N ALA A 40 12.96 -30.17 -3.14
CA ALA A 40 12.17 -31.37 -2.87
C ALA A 40 10.79 -31.32 -3.53
N LYS A 41 10.17 -30.14 -3.60
CA LYS A 41 8.84 -29.97 -4.19
C LYS A 41 8.82 -30.20 -5.71
N GLU A 42 9.96 -30.03 -6.39
CA GLU A 42 10.10 -30.28 -7.82
C GLU A 42 10.28 -31.77 -8.15
N VAL A 43 10.88 -32.53 -7.22
CA VAL A 43 11.17 -33.96 -7.42
C VAL A 43 10.12 -34.90 -6.82
N VAL A 44 9.35 -34.45 -5.82
CA VAL A 44 8.28 -35.25 -5.21
C VAL A 44 7.10 -35.39 -6.18
N PRO A 45 6.60 -36.62 -6.44
CA PRO A 45 5.47 -36.84 -7.32
C PRO A 45 4.24 -36.02 -6.96
N HIS A 46 3.47 -35.61 -7.98
CA HIS A 46 2.21 -34.89 -7.79
C HIS A 46 1.27 -35.67 -6.86
N GLY A 47 0.72 -34.99 -5.85
CA GLY A 47 -0.18 -35.58 -4.85
C GLY A 47 0.51 -36.11 -3.59
N GLU A 48 1.80 -36.44 -3.64
CA GLU A 48 2.53 -37.04 -2.50
C GLU A 48 3.18 -36.01 -1.57
N TRP A 49 3.16 -34.72 -1.94
CA TRP A 49 3.84 -33.65 -1.21
C TRP A 49 3.50 -33.58 0.29
N LEU A 50 2.22 -33.64 0.66
CA LEU A 50 1.79 -33.52 2.06
C LEU A 50 2.19 -34.73 2.91
N LYS A 51 2.15 -35.92 2.30
CA LYS A 51 2.58 -37.16 2.93
C LYS A 51 4.09 -37.14 3.16
N TRP A 52 4.85 -36.79 2.12
CA TRP A 52 6.30 -36.66 2.19
C TRP A 52 6.75 -35.67 3.28
N LEU A 53 6.10 -34.50 3.38
CA LEU A 53 6.39 -33.52 4.44
C LEU A 53 6.22 -34.12 5.84
N THR A 54 5.17 -34.89 6.05
CA THR A 54 4.85 -35.47 7.37
C THR A 54 5.80 -36.62 7.70
N GLU A 55 6.04 -37.52 6.75
CA GLU A 55 6.80 -38.76 6.98
C GLU A 55 8.31 -38.56 6.93
N SER A 56 8.81 -37.68 6.05
CA SER A 56 10.26 -37.54 5.79
C SER A 56 10.92 -36.45 6.64
N VAL A 57 10.21 -35.34 6.89
CA VAL A 57 10.78 -34.16 7.58
C VAL A 57 9.94 -33.67 8.77
N SER A 58 8.84 -34.37 9.09
CA SER A 58 7.94 -34.04 10.21
C SER A 58 7.42 -32.60 10.19
N TYR A 59 7.15 -32.06 9.00
CA TYR A 59 6.63 -30.71 8.83
C TYR A 59 5.16 -30.70 8.45
N SER A 60 4.45 -29.70 8.98
CA SER A 60 3.14 -29.33 8.46
C SER A 60 3.28 -28.59 7.13
N ARG A 61 2.20 -28.57 6.33
CA ARG A 61 2.11 -27.75 5.11
C ARG A 61 2.44 -26.28 5.37
N SER A 62 1.94 -25.71 6.47
CA SER A 62 2.13 -24.29 6.80
C SER A 62 3.57 -23.99 7.22
N THR A 63 4.22 -24.89 7.97
CA THR A 63 5.65 -24.80 8.30
C THR A 63 6.50 -24.81 7.03
N ALA A 64 6.29 -25.80 6.16
CA ALA A 64 7.04 -25.92 4.92
C ALA A 64 6.84 -24.69 4.01
N SER A 65 5.59 -24.25 3.84
CA SER A 65 5.27 -23.05 3.06
C SER A 65 5.93 -21.79 3.63
N ARG A 66 6.00 -21.66 4.95
CA ARG A 66 6.66 -20.53 5.61
C ARG A 66 8.18 -20.56 5.35
N LEU A 67 8.83 -21.71 5.52
CA LEU A 67 10.27 -21.86 5.28
C LEU A 67 10.65 -21.59 3.82
N MET A 68 9.88 -22.14 2.86
CA MET A 68 10.06 -21.85 1.44
C MET A 68 9.85 -20.36 1.10
N LYS A 69 8.92 -19.68 1.81
CA LYS A 69 8.73 -18.23 1.68
C LYS A 69 9.94 -17.45 2.20
N ILE A 70 10.50 -17.82 3.36
CA ILE A 70 11.73 -17.23 3.89
C ILE A 70 12.88 -17.36 2.87
N PHE A 71 13.08 -18.54 2.30
CA PHE A 71 14.09 -18.75 1.26
C PHE A 71 13.88 -17.85 0.04
N ARG A 72 12.66 -17.77 -0.49
CA ARG A 72 12.37 -16.93 -1.66
C ARG A 72 12.67 -15.46 -1.41
N GLU A 73 12.38 -14.96 -0.22
CA GLU A 73 12.50 -13.54 0.10
C GLU A 73 13.88 -13.12 0.60
N TYR A 74 14.60 -14.00 1.31
CA TYR A 74 15.90 -13.67 1.92
C TYR A 74 17.09 -14.51 1.40
N GLY A 75 16.83 -15.57 0.63
CA GLY A 75 17.85 -16.46 0.08
C GLY A 75 18.80 -15.78 -0.92
N PRO A 76 18.30 -14.96 -1.87
CA PRO A 76 19.16 -14.24 -2.82
C PRO A 76 20.16 -13.29 -2.13
N GLU A 77 19.72 -12.60 -1.08
CA GLU A 77 20.54 -11.62 -0.33
C GLU A 77 21.62 -12.28 0.54
N LEU A 78 21.46 -13.55 0.91
CA LEU A 78 22.44 -14.31 1.69
C LEU A 78 23.37 -15.20 0.85
N SER A 79 23.04 -15.45 -0.42
CA SER A 79 23.87 -16.28 -1.32
C SER A 79 25.02 -15.50 -1.95
N SER A 80 24.99 -14.17 -1.89
CA SER A 80 26.11 -13.27 -2.23
C SER A 80 27.19 -13.30 -1.15
N VAL A 81 27.77 -14.49 -0.91
CA VAL A 81 28.87 -14.75 0.04
C VAL A 81 30.24 -14.46 -0.58
N ASP A 82 30.32 -14.27 -1.90
CA ASP A 82 31.54 -13.85 -2.58
C ASP A 82 31.62 -12.33 -2.64
N GLY A 83 31.93 -11.70 -1.50
CA GLY A 83 32.79 -10.51 -1.35
C GLY A 83 32.67 -9.27 -2.25
N GLU A 84 31.76 -9.21 -3.21
CA GLU A 84 31.42 -8.00 -3.93
C GLU A 84 30.28 -7.34 -3.19
N GLU A 85 30.54 -6.15 -2.66
CA GLU A 85 29.54 -5.20 -2.16
C GLU A 85 28.58 -4.80 -3.29
N GLY A 86 27.76 -5.74 -3.74
CA GLY A 86 26.58 -5.48 -4.52
C GLY A 86 25.52 -4.90 -3.60
N SER A 87 25.71 -3.64 -3.23
CA SER A 87 24.84 -2.62 -2.60
C SER A 87 23.69 -2.96 -1.63
N ASN A 88 23.13 -4.17 -1.51
CA ASN A 88 21.81 -4.38 -0.89
C ASN A 88 21.75 -5.57 0.10
N GLY A 89 22.89 -6.12 0.53
CA GLY A 89 22.95 -7.31 1.42
C GLY A 89 23.12 -7.01 2.92
N ALA A 90 23.41 -5.77 3.30
CA ALA A 90 23.77 -5.39 4.68
C ALA A 90 22.60 -5.32 5.70
N PRO A 91 21.37 -4.89 5.34
CA PRO A 91 20.28 -4.73 6.31
C PRO A 91 19.78 -6.07 6.87
N VAL A 92 19.77 -7.11 6.03
CA VAL A 92 19.19 -8.42 6.36
C VAL A 92 20.12 -9.30 7.21
N GLN A 93 21.43 -9.03 7.18
CA GLN A 93 22.43 -9.75 7.99
C GLN A 93 22.24 -9.58 9.50
N HIS A 94 21.58 -8.51 9.91
CA HIS A 94 21.32 -8.20 11.32
C HIS A 94 20.01 -8.79 11.84
N LEU A 95 19.18 -9.36 10.96
CA LEU A 95 17.88 -9.90 11.34
C LEU A 95 17.98 -11.24 12.07
N ASN A 96 17.16 -11.40 13.11
CA ASN A 96 16.86 -12.70 13.67
C ASN A 96 15.63 -13.33 13.00
N TYR A 97 15.46 -14.64 13.17
CA TYR A 97 14.34 -15.40 12.59
C TYR A 97 12.96 -14.77 12.84
N THR A 98 12.73 -14.21 14.03
CA THR A 98 11.42 -13.64 14.36
C THR A 98 11.19 -12.31 13.64
N GLN A 99 12.22 -11.46 13.56
CA GLN A 99 12.15 -10.20 12.81
C GLN A 99 11.89 -10.48 11.31
N GLY A 100 12.62 -11.44 10.72
CA GLY A 100 12.43 -11.83 9.32
C GLY A 100 11.01 -12.32 9.01
N LEU A 101 10.36 -13.00 9.96
CA LEU A 101 8.95 -13.39 9.84
C LEU A 101 7.98 -12.22 9.95
N ILE A 102 8.25 -11.27 10.85
CA ILE A 102 7.39 -10.10 11.07
C ILE A 102 7.41 -9.19 9.84
N LEU A 103 8.58 -9.03 9.22
CA LEU A 103 8.77 -8.22 8.01
C LEU A 103 8.03 -8.74 6.77
N PHE A 104 7.43 -9.95 6.80
CA PHE A 104 6.49 -10.39 5.76
C PHE A 104 5.24 -9.51 5.66
N GLY A 105 4.97 -8.67 6.66
CA GLY A 105 3.92 -7.66 6.61
C GLY A 105 4.28 -6.44 5.74
N ILE A 106 5.55 -6.32 5.33
CA ILE A 106 6.06 -5.24 4.48
C ILE A 106 6.41 -5.82 3.09
N PRO A 107 6.04 -5.14 1.98
CA PRO A 107 6.47 -5.49 0.63
C PRO A 107 7.99 -5.64 0.54
N ILE A 108 8.48 -6.53 -0.33
CA ILE A 108 9.92 -6.80 -0.41
C ILE A 108 10.69 -5.56 -0.90
N GLU A 109 10.07 -4.75 -1.74
CA GLU A 109 10.61 -3.52 -2.33
C GLU A 109 10.80 -2.41 -1.29
N GLU A 110 9.98 -2.40 -0.23
CA GLU A 110 10.01 -1.37 0.83
C GLU A 110 10.78 -1.83 2.07
N ARG A 111 11.09 -3.13 2.15
CA ARG A 111 11.64 -3.75 3.36
C ARG A 111 13.05 -3.25 3.70
N GLU A 112 13.89 -3.03 2.68
CA GLU A 112 15.25 -2.51 2.88
C GLU A 112 15.22 -1.12 3.52
N GLN A 113 14.49 -0.18 2.90
CA GLN A 113 14.30 1.16 3.43
C GLN A 113 13.67 1.13 4.83
N PHE A 114 12.68 0.25 5.05
CA PHE A 114 12.05 0.10 6.34
C PHE A 114 13.03 -0.40 7.43
N ILE A 115 13.92 -1.35 7.09
CA ILE A 115 14.93 -1.85 8.04
C ILE A 115 15.90 -0.74 8.44
N GLU A 116 16.34 0.07 7.47
CA GLU A 116 17.28 1.17 7.69
C GLU A 116 16.63 2.30 8.50
N ASP A 117 15.45 2.76 8.10
CA ASP A 117 14.75 3.89 8.75
C ASP A 117 14.35 3.61 10.20
N ASN A 118 14.08 2.34 10.54
CA ASN A 118 13.56 1.94 11.85
C ASN A 118 14.60 1.23 12.73
N ASP A 119 15.84 1.05 12.27
CA ASP A 119 16.88 0.29 12.98
C ASP A 119 16.37 -1.08 13.48
N VAL A 120 15.78 -1.86 12.56
CA VAL A 120 15.07 -3.09 12.91
C VAL A 120 15.98 -4.12 13.59
N GLY A 121 17.29 -4.09 13.33
CA GLY A 121 18.29 -4.95 13.97
C GLY A 121 18.28 -4.83 15.50
N ASN A 122 18.09 -3.61 16.02
CA ASN A 122 18.08 -3.33 17.46
C ASN A 122 16.67 -3.34 18.08
N MET A 123 15.61 -3.36 17.26
CA MET A 123 14.23 -3.38 17.74
C MET A 123 13.85 -4.69 18.42
N SER A 124 13.08 -4.60 19.51
CA SER A 124 12.42 -5.78 20.06
C SER A 124 11.30 -6.28 19.16
N LYS A 125 10.98 -7.56 19.29
CA LYS A 125 9.84 -8.19 18.61
C LYS A 125 8.54 -7.39 18.76
N ARG A 126 8.27 -6.88 19.97
CA ARG A 126 7.01 -6.19 20.28
C ARG A 126 6.94 -4.84 19.61
N GLU A 127 8.02 -4.08 19.65
CA GLU A 127 8.10 -2.78 19.00
C GLU A 127 7.93 -2.94 17.48
N LEU A 128 8.64 -3.89 16.88
CA LEU A 128 8.52 -4.16 15.44
C LEU A 128 7.08 -4.53 15.04
N GLN A 129 6.41 -5.37 15.84
CA GLN A 129 5.00 -5.70 15.61
C GLN A 129 4.07 -4.48 15.73
N GLN A 130 4.33 -3.58 16.68
CA GLN A 130 3.53 -2.37 16.84
C GLN A 130 3.68 -1.42 15.65
N ILE A 131 4.89 -1.24 15.12
CA ILE A 131 5.10 -0.40 13.94
C ILE A 131 4.35 -0.98 12.73
N ILE A 132 4.52 -2.27 12.44
CA ILE A 132 3.86 -2.90 11.29
C ILE A 132 2.35 -2.91 11.43
N ASN A 133 1.82 -3.24 12.61
CA ASN A 133 0.37 -3.19 12.84
C ASN A 133 -0.17 -1.76 12.68
N GLY A 134 0.54 -0.75 13.18
CA GLY A 134 0.16 0.66 13.01
C GLY A 134 0.17 1.12 11.56
N LEU A 135 1.14 0.67 10.76
CA LEU A 135 1.19 0.91 9.31
C LEU A 135 0.00 0.23 8.61
N GLN A 136 -0.25 -1.05 8.89
CA GLN A 136 -1.37 -1.78 8.32
C GLN A 136 -2.73 -1.22 8.73
N GLU A 137 -2.89 -0.77 9.97
CA GLU A 137 -4.09 -0.09 10.44
C GLU A 137 -4.28 1.26 9.75
N SER A 138 -3.19 2.00 9.50
CA SER A 138 -3.24 3.27 8.78
C SER A 138 -3.61 3.06 7.31
N GLU A 139 -2.97 2.09 6.64
CA GLU A 139 -3.31 1.68 5.27
C GLU A 139 -4.73 1.17 5.17
N ASN A 140 -5.18 0.32 6.09
CA ASN A 140 -6.55 -0.18 6.11
C ASN A 140 -7.55 0.93 6.39
N GLN A 141 -7.20 1.95 7.18
CA GLN A 141 -8.06 3.12 7.36
C GLN A 141 -8.09 4.00 6.12
N VAL A 142 -6.98 4.15 5.39
CA VAL A 142 -6.95 4.84 4.11
C VAL A 142 -7.78 4.07 3.08
N LYS A 143 -7.55 2.76 2.93
CA LYS A 143 -8.34 1.88 2.07
C LYS A 143 -9.80 1.85 2.45
N GLN A 144 -10.17 1.79 3.73
CA GLN A 144 -11.59 1.86 4.13
C GLN A 144 -12.20 3.24 3.90
N LYS A 145 -11.41 4.33 3.95
CA LYS A 145 -11.90 5.67 3.60
C LYS A 145 -12.05 5.83 2.09
N GLU A 146 -11.15 5.25 1.33
CA GLU A 146 -11.21 5.16 -0.14
C GLU A 146 -12.36 4.25 -0.56
N GLU A 147 -12.49 3.04 -0.03
CA GLU A 147 -13.62 2.14 -0.25
C GLU A 147 -14.93 2.73 0.24
N LYS A 148 -14.98 3.50 1.34
CA LYS A 148 -16.21 4.22 1.74
C LYS A 148 -16.49 5.43 0.86
N ALA A 149 -15.46 6.04 0.27
CA ALA A 149 -15.63 7.12 -0.71
C ALA A 149 -16.09 6.53 -2.05
N GLU A 150 -15.53 5.41 -2.49
CA GLU A 150 -15.91 4.63 -3.67
C GLU A 150 -17.28 3.97 -3.47
N GLU A 151 -17.62 3.45 -2.29
CA GLU A 151 -18.95 2.89 -1.98
C GLU A 151 -19.97 4.02 -1.74
N ALA A 152 -19.55 5.24 -1.38
CA ALA A 152 -20.41 6.42 -1.42
C ALA A 152 -20.60 6.92 -2.86
N GLU A 153 -19.59 6.86 -3.71
CA GLU A 153 -19.69 7.16 -5.14
C GLU A 153 -20.50 6.09 -5.89
N ASP A 154 -20.35 4.82 -5.52
CA ASP A 154 -21.07 3.68 -6.09
C ASP A 154 -22.46 3.55 -5.47
N LYS A 155 -22.73 4.01 -4.24
CA LYS A 155 -24.10 4.22 -3.74
C LYS A 155 -24.76 5.43 -4.40
N VAL A 156 -24.01 6.45 -4.82
CA VAL A 156 -24.55 7.53 -5.66
C VAL A 156 -24.80 7.03 -7.10
N MET A 157 -24.03 6.06 -7.59
CA MET A 157 -24.22 5.42 -8.91
C MET A 157 -25.34 4.36 -8.91
N THR A 158 -25.44 3.55 -7.85
CA THR A 158 -26.41 2.45 -7.69
C THR A 158 -27.72 2.89 -7.03
N SER A 159 -27.79 4.02 -6.32
CA SER A 159 -29.09 4.62 -5.95
C SER A 159 -29.79 5.30 -7.13
N SER A 160 -29.28 5.14 -8.37
CA SER A 160 -30.08 5.31 -9.58
C SER A 160 -30.91 4.06 -9.95
N VAL A 161 -30.79 2.95 -9.20
CA VAL A 161 -31.70 1.79 -9.29
C VAL A 161 -31.96 1.18 -7.91
N GLU A 162 -32.69 1.88 -7.04
CA GLU A 162 -33.91 1.42 -6.35
C GLU A 162 -34.30 2.37 -5.22
N LEU A 163 -35.58 2.75 -5.24
CA LEU A 163 -36.24 3.77 -4.42
C LEU A 163 -36.35 3.33 -2.95
N ILE A 164 -35.95 4.17 -1.98
CA ILE A 164 -36.42 4.05 -0.58
C ILE A 164 -36.87 5.44 -0.04
N PRO A 165 -38.03 5.51 0.65
CA PRO A 165 -38.76 6.75 0.91
C PRO A 165 -38.44 7.37 2.27
N VAL A 166 -38.56 8.69 2.39
CA VAL A 166 -38.67 9.38 3.69
C VAL A 166 -39.92 10.23 3.71
N GLU A 167 -40.88 9.80 4.53
CA GLU A 167 -42.09 10.54 4.88
C GLU A 167 -41.78 11.82 5.67
N ARG A 168 -42.54 12.87 5.37
CA ARG A 168 -42.44 14.20 5.95
C ARG A 168 -43.24 14.29 7.26
N LYS A 169 -42.63 14.74 8.36
CA LYS A 169 -43.39 15.28 9.51
C LYS A 169 -43.84 16.71 9.21
N VAL A 170 -45.13 16.81 8.92
CA VAL A 170 -45.89 18.03 8.69
C VAL A 170 -46.13 18.76 10.02
N ILE A 171 -45.81 20.05 10.06
CA ILE A 171 -46.48 21.02 10.94
C ILE A 171 -47.34 21.89 10.01
N LYS A 172 -48.67 21.76 10.07
CA LYS A 172 -49.61 22.68 9.39
C LYS A 172 -49.79 23.93 10.26
N PRO A 173 -50.06 25.09 9.64
CA PRO A 173 -51.44 25.56 9.76
C PRO A 173 -52.07 25.86 8.40
N LYS A 174 -53.30 25.36 8.23
CA LYS A 174 -54.42 25.76 7.35
C LYS A 174 -54.03 26.28 5.95
N ILE A 175 -54.49 25.65 4.85
CA ILE A 175 -55.81 25.91 4.28
C ILE A 175 -56.39 24.66 3.57
N VAL A 176 -57.73 24.64 3.55
CA VAL A 176 -58.78 23.76 2.97
C VAL A 176 -58.48 23.20 1.54
N PRO A 177 -59.09 22.08 1.09
CA PRO A 177 -58.41 20.93 0.46
C PRO A 177 -58.49 20.76 -1.09
N ILE A 178 -57.45 20.06 -1.59
CA ILE A 178 -57.33 18.98 -2.61
C ILE A 178 -57.80 19.21 -4.07
N ALA A 179 -56.82 19.25 -5.00
CA ALA A 179 -56.67 18.33 -6.16
C ALA A 179 -55.25 18.49 -6.79
N PRO A 180 -54.60 17.42 -7.32
CA PRO A 180 -53.17 17.46 -7.69
C PRO A 180 -52.92 17.86 -9.17
N PRO A 181 -51.88 18.65 -9.47
CA PRO A 181 -51.35 18.78 -10.83
C PRO A 181 -49.94 18.20 -11.01
N ALA A 182 -49.86 17.28 -11.97
CA ALA A 182 -48.88 17.11 -13.06
C ALA A 182 -47.37 17.40 -12.87
N GLU A 183 -46.59 16.46 -13.42
CA GLU A 183 -45.18 16.54 -13.83
C GLU A 183 -44.77 17.92 -14.35
N ASN A 184 -43.67 18.45 -13.81
CA ASN A 184 -42.97 19.55 -14.44
C ASN A 184 -41.46 19.31 -14.31
N ALA A 185 -40.94 18.40 -15.15
CA ALA A 185 -39.51 18.29 -15.40
C ALA A 185 -39.08 19.57 -16.11
N ASN A 186 -38.42 20.48 -15.40
CA ASN A 186 -37.94 21.72 -15.97
C ASN A 186 -36.89 21.40 -17.04
N ALA A 187 -37.21 21.65 -18.32
CA ALA A 187 -36.34 21.34 -19.46
C ALA A 187 -34.94 21.99 -19.35
N ASP A 188 -34.83 23.09 -18.59
CA ASP A 188 -33.54 23.74 -18.34
C ASP A 188 -32.66 22.96 -17.35
N SER A 189 -33.25 22.23 -16.39
CA SER A 189 -32.48 21.35 -15.49
C SER A 189 -31.79 20.24 -16.28
N GLN A 190 -32.53 19.57 -17.16
CA GLN A 190 -31.99 18.50 -18.01
C GLN A 190 -30.88 18.99 -18.94
N ARG A 191 -30.96 20.25 -19.41
CA ARG A 191 -29.92 20.89 -20.23
C ARG A 191 -28.62 21.11 -19.46
N TYR A 192 -28.69 21.54 -18.21
CA TYR A 192 -27.50 21.72 -17.37
C TYR A 192 -26.90 20.38 -16.93
N ASP A 193 -27.73 19.37 -16.68
CA ASP A 193 -27.27 18.01 -16.37
C ASP A 193 -26.48 17.41 -17.55
N ALA A 194 -26.99 17.55 -18.78
CA ALA A 194 -26.30 17.10 -19.99
C ALA A 194 -24.98 17.86 -20.24
N GLN A 195 -24.96 19.18 -20.01
CA GLN A 195 -23.74 19.99 -20.11
C GLN A 195 -22.71 19.56 -19.06
N TYR A 196 -23.13 19.33 -17.82
CA TYR A 196 -22.26 18.84 -16.76
C TYR A 196 -21.66 17.47 -17.11
N ALA A 197 -22.48 16.52 -17.60
CA ALA A 197 -22.01 15.21 -18.02
C ALA A 197 -20.94 15.32 -19.12
N MET A 198 -21.16 16.16 -20.13
CA MET A 198 -20.20 16.41 -21.20
C MET A 198 -18.88 17.00 -20.66
N HIS A 199 -18.94 17.98 -19.75
CA HIS A 199 -17.73 18.56 -19.15
C HIS A 199 -16.97 17.57 -18.26
N ARG A 200 -17.70 16.76 -17.48
CA ARG A 200 -17.14 15.67 -16.66
C ARG A 200 -16.36 14.69 -17.53
N ASP A 201 -16.98 14.18 -18.59
CA ASP A 201 -16.34 13.19 -19.45
C ASP A 201 -15.11 13.76 -20.18
N ASN A 202 -15.19 15.02 -20.63
CA ASN A 202 -14.06 15.71 -21.26
C ASN A 202 -12.89 15.90 -20.28
N MET A 203 -13.17 16.27 -19.02
CA MET A 203 -12.13 16.40 -17.99
C MET A 203 -11.44 15.06 -17.71
N LEU A 204 -12.22 13.98 -17.55
CA LEU A 204 -11.69 12.65 -17.30
C LEU A 204 -10.78 12.19 -18.45
N LYS A 205 -11.25 12.36 -19.70
CA LYS A 205 -10.47 12.00 -20.89
C LYS A 205 -9.18 12.81 -21.02
N ALA A 206 -9.24 14.12 -20.81
CA ALA A 206 -8.05 14.97 -20.89
C ALA A 206 -7.00 14.60 -19.82
N TYR A 207 -7.46 14.28 -18.61
CA TYR A 207 -6.58 13.84 -17.53
C TYR A 207 -5.92 12.50 -17.83
N GLU A 208 -6.66 11.54 -18.39
CA GLU A 208 -6.11 10.24 -18.82
C GLU A 208 -4.99 10.40 -19.84
N GLU A 209 -5.17 11.24 -20.86
CA GLU A 209 -4.16 11.50 -21.90
C GLU A 209 -2.92 12.23 -21.36
N LEU A 210 -3.09 13.13 -20.39
CA LEU A 210 -1.98 13.77 -19.67
C LEU A 210 -1.12 12.71 -18.95
N LEU A 211 -1.75 11.78 -18.23
CA LEU A 211 -1.03 10.71 -17.53
C LEU A 211 -0.26 9.81 -18.51
N LYS A 212 -0.88 9.43 -19.64
CA LYS A 212 -0.19 8.67 -20.71
C LYS A 212 1.04 9.41 -21.23
N THR A 213 0.93 10.73 -21.40
CA THR A 213 2.03 11.57 -21.85
C THR A 213 3.18 11.61 -20.83
N LEU A 214 2.87 11.75 -19.54
CA LEU A 214 3.89 11.70 -18.48
C LEU A 214 4.59 10.34 -18.42
N VAL A 215 3.86 9.23 -18.57
CA VAL A 215 4.42 7.88 -18.64
C VAL A 215 5.34 7.71 -19.85
N ALA A 216 4.95 8.24 -21.01
CA ALA A 216 5.80 8.23 -22.20
C ALA A 216 7.07 9.06 -21.99
N LEU A 217 6.94 10.24 -21.39
CA LEU A 217 8.05 11.15 -21.13
C LEU A 217 9.05 10.57 -20.11
N ASN A 218 8.58 9.73 -19.17
CA ASN A 218 9.43 9.01 -18.23
C ASN A 218 10.51 8.16 -18.92
N ARG A 219 10.28 7.72 -20.16
CA ARG A 219 11.22 6.90 -20.94
C ARG A 219 12.25 7.74 -21.72
N VAL A 220 12.01 9.05 -21.87
CA VAL A 220 12.78 9.93 -22.75
C VAL A 220 13.51 11.01 -21.96
N ASP A 221 12.82 11.65 -21.01
CA ASP A 221 13.34 12.77 -20.21
C ASP A 221 12.67 12.79 -18.84
N LEU A 222 13.35 12.19 -17.85
CA LEU A 222 12.86 12.10 -16.47
C LEU A 222 12.71 13.47 -15.81
N VAL A 223 13.63 14.40 -16.09
CA VAL A 223 13.62 15.73 -15.47
C VAL A 223 12.43 16.53 -15.97
N LYS A 224 12.18 16.50 -17.28
CA LYS A 224 11.02 17.18 -17.88
C LYS A 224 9.71 16.52 -17.49
N LYS A 225 9.69 15.18 -17.35
CA LYS A 225 8.54 14.46 -16.78
C LYS A 225 8.20 14.96 -15.39
N GLU A 226 9.20 15.15 -14.53
CA GLU A 226 8.96 15.54 -13.14
C GLU A 226 8.49 16.99 -13.03
N ALA A 227 9.09 17.91 -13.80
CA ALA A 227 8.64 19.29 -13.90
C ALA A 227 7.17 19.39 -14.37
N ASN A 228 6.81 18.64 -15.42
CA ASN A 228 5.44 18.61 -15.94
C ASN A 228 4.46 17.98 -14.94
N ARG A 229 4.90 16.97 -14.17
CA ARG A 229 4.08 16.35 -13.11
C ARG A 229 3.77 17.35 -11.99
N GLU A 230 4.75 18.13 -11.56
CA GLU A 230 4.55 19.15 -10.53
C GLU A 230 3.59 20.25 -11.00
N GLU A 231 3.71 20.69 -12.25
CA GLU A 231 2.79 21.69 -12.82
C GLU A 231 1.36 21.15 -12.91
N ALA A 232 1.18 19.90 -13.36
CA ALA A 232 -0.11 19.24 -13.38
C ALA A 232 -0.74 19.13 -11.98
N LEU A 233 0.05 18.77 -10.97
CA LEU A 233 -0.41 18.68 -9.58
C LEU A 233 -0.88 20.05 -9.06
N LYS A 234 -0.19 21.13 -9.42
CA LYS A 234 -0.59 22.49 -9.03
C LYS A 234 -1.94 22.88 -9.64
N ILE A 235 -2.19 22.51 -10.89
CA ILE A 235 -3.46 22.77 -11.59
C ILE A 235 -4.60 22.03 -10.90
N THR A 236 -4.46 20.71 -10.68
CA THR A 236 -5.51 19.89 -10.07
C THR A 236 -5.83 20.33 -8.63
N THR A 237 -4.80 20.67 -7.85
CA THR A 237 -4.97 21.23 -6.50
C THR A 237 -5.79 22.51 -6.52
N ASN A 238 -5.48 23.44 -7.44
CA ASN A 238 -6.20 24.70 -7.56
C ASN A 238 -7.67 24.51 -7.99
N MET A 239 -7.92 23.57 -8.91
CA MET A 239 -9.28 23.20 -9.32
C MET A 239 -10.09 22.69 -8.12
N ALA A 240 -9.51 21.81 -7.30
CA ALA A 240 -10.15 21.28 -6.10
C ALA A 240 -10.43 22.38 -5.07
N GLU A 241 -9.50 23.31 -4.86
CA GLU A 241 -9.71 24.47 -3.98
C GLU A 241 -10.83 25.40 -4.46
N THR A 242 -10.95 25.59 -5.77
CA THR A 242 -12.00 26.42 -6.37
C THR A 242 -13.38 25.80 -6.14
N LEU A 243 -13.49 24.48 -6.25
CA LEU A 243 -14.73 23.74 -5.98
C LEU A 243 -15.12 23.74 -4.49
N LYS A 244 -14.16 23.88 -3.57
CA LYS A 244 -14.45 24.01 -2.13
C LYS A 244 -15.11 25.33 -1.75
N LYS A 245 -15.01 26.37 -2.59
CA LYS A 245 -15.64 27.67 -2.36
C LYS A 245 -17.04 27.69 -3.00
N TYR A 246 -18.05 28.12 -2.23
CA TYR A 246 -19.43 28.21 -2.71
C TYR A 246 -19.94 29.66 -2.71
N PRO A 247 -20.50 30.19 -3.82
CA PRO A 247 -20.50 29.57 -5.15
C PRO A 247 -19.07 29.56 -5.75
N PRO A 248 -18.75 28.62 -6.65
CA PRO A 248 -17.44 28.60 -7.30
C PRO A 248 -17.21 29.91 -8.07
N GLU A 249 -16.16 30.64 -7.73
CA GLU A 249 -15.79 31.85 -8.49
C GLU A 249 -15.24 31.44 -9.87
N ILE A 250 -15.78 32.02 -10.94
CA ILE A 250 -15.26 31.84 -12.31
C ILE A 250 -14.02 32.71 -12.49
N LYS A 251 -12.92 32.38 -11.80
CA LYS A 251 -11.62 33.02 -11.98
C LYS A 251 -10.53 31.97 -12.00
N THR A 252 -9.88 31.79 -13.14
CA THR A 252 -8.69 30.92 -13.23
C THR A 252 -7.46 31.73 -12.84
N ASN A 253 -6.81 31.38 -11.73
CA ASN A 253 -5.58 32.03 -11.28
C ASN A 253 -4.32 31.50 -12.03
N LEU A 254 -4.53 30.72 -13.09
CA LEU A 254 -3.48 30.08 -13.88
C LEU A 254 -3.00 31.02 -14.99
N HIS A 255 -1.81 31.62 -14.83
CA HIS A 255 -1.06 32.21 -15.93
C HIS A 255 -0.21 31.12 -16.58
N ILE A 256 -0.71 30.51 -17.65
CA ILE A 256 0.08 29.60 -18.48
C ILE A 256 1.08 30.46 -19.27
N LYS A 257 2.37 30.37 -18.94
CA LYS A 257 3.41 30.97 -19.78
C LYS A 257 3.45 30.18 -21.09
N LYS A 258 3.10 30.82 -22.20
CA LYS A 258 3.39 30.27 -23.52
C LYS A 258 4.90 30.13 -23.63
N ILE A 259 5.37 28.90 -23.78
CA ILE A 259 6.75 28.65 -24.19
C ILE A 259 6.80 29.05 -25.67
N GLU A 260 7.44 30.17 -25.97
CA GLU A 260 7.73 30.55 -27.36
C GLU A 260 8.71 29.52 -27.92
N GLU A 261 8.25 28.75 -28.91
CA GLU A 261 9.12 27.92 -29.73
C GLU A 261 10.03 28.83 -30.54
N SER A 262 11.30 28.94 -30.14
CA SER A 262 12.34 29.52 -30.98
C SER A 262 12.65 28.55 -32.12
N TYR A 263 12.21 28.91 -33.32
CA TYR A 263 12.55 28.27 -34.60
C TYR A 263 14.06 28.17 -34.83
#